data_AF-A0A4C1UGU4-F1
#
_entry.id   AF-A0A4C1UGU4-F1
#
_cell.length_a   1.000
_cell.length_b   1.000
_cell.length_c   1.000
_cell.angle_alpha   90.00
_cell.angle_beta   90.00
_cell.angle_gamma   90.00
#
_symmetry.space_group_name_H-M   'P 1'
#
loop_
_entity.id
_entity.type
_entity.pdbx_description
1 polymer ?
#
loop_
_entity_poly.entity_id
_entity_poly.type
_entity_poly.pdbx_seq_one_letter_code
_entity_poly.pdbx_strand_id
1 'polypeptide(L)'
;MVRAKLSGSHTKKARKFHNSMRAIECTGDTDLLLNNLDISLQNGEKENECISIQEKYTNLLQQLKSETKKVNMISKTEISLKSKQLLQERKELIQQRKNNNNSQKMSEISKEISKQLRKERKEKRLTILKKHIQKSGGIRKARKELNHKKDWILNMKDKDKRKTCKRSEILGIATDYYKKLYQSRKVQHVIKEYNSVNKEKIEPILKEETIKSIESQN
;
A
#
# COMPACT_ATOMS: atom_id res chain seq x y z
N MET A 1 -7.88 28.83 -43.79
CA MET A 1 -8.25 27.59 -43.07
C MET A 1 -8.64 27.97 -41.64
N VAL A 2 -9.93 28.12 -41.34
CA VAL A 2 -10.42 28.63 -40.04
C VAL A 2 -10.60 27.44 -39.08
N ARG A 3 -9.85 27.44 -37.98
CA ARG A 3 -9.91 26.36 -36.98
C ARG A 3 -10.91 26.75 -35.88
N ALA A 4 -12.08 26.12 -35.89
CA ALA A 4 -13.09 26.34 -34.85
C ALA A 4 -12.58 25.81 -33.50
N LYS A 5 -12.61 26.67 -32.46
CA LYS A 5 -12.34 26.28 -31.07
C LYS A 5 -13.68 26.01 -30.38
N LEU A 6 -13.95 24.74 -30.07
CA LEU A 6 -15.08 24.35 -29.25
C LEU A 6 -14.75 24.63 -27.78
N SER A 7 -15.30 25.71 -27.22
CA SER A 7 -15.24 25.99 -25.78
C SER A 7 -16.42 25.33 -25.07
N GLY A 8 -16.26 24.08 -24.66
CA GLY A 8 -17.21 23.44 -23.74
C GLY A 8 -16.89 23.82 -22.29
N SER A 9 -17.76 24.55 -21.61
CA SER A 9 -17.68 24.72 -20.16
C SER A 9 -18.05 23.39 -19.49
N HIS A 10 -17.06 22.65 -19.00
CA HIS A 10 -17.33 21.49 -18.16
C HIS A 10 -17.95 21.97 -16.84
N THR A 11 -19.21 21.61 -16.59
CA THR A 11 -19.83 21.82 -15.28
C THR A 11 -19.03 21.04 -14.24
N LYS A 12 -18.27 21.76 -13.41
CA LYS A 12 -17.54 21.16 -12.30
C LYS A 12 -18.57 20.61 -11.32
N LYS A 13 -18.77 19.29 -11.31
CA LYS A 13 -19.62 18.63 -10.30
C LYS A 13 -19.12 19.02 -8.91
N ALA A 14 -20.03 19.49 -8.06
CA ALA A 14 -19.73 19.78 -6.66
C ALA A 14 -19.05 18.57 -6.01
N ARG A 15 -17.98 18.82 -5.25
CA ARG A 15 -17.33 17.77 -4.46
C ARG A 15 -18.36 17.26 -3.45
N LYS A 16 -18.71 15.97 -3.55
CA LYS A 16 -19.56 15.33 -2.54
C LYS A 16 -18.87 15.46 -1.18
N PHE A 17 -19.60 15.93 -0.19
CA PHE A 17 -19.14 15.97 1.19
C PHE A 17 -18.77 14.54 1.61
N HIS A 18 -17.52 14.32 2.00
CA HIS A 18 -17.11 13.02 2.51
C HIS A 18 -17.63 12.91 3.95
N ASN A 19 -18.74 12.22 4.14
CA ASN A 19 -19.20 11.87 5.48
C ASN A 19 -18.11 11.02 6.15
N SER A 20 -17.68 11.41 7.36
CA SER A 20 -16.64 10.70 8.12
C SER A 20 -17.12 9.31 8.56
N MET A 21 -18.43 9.14 8.73
CA MET A 21 -19.08 7.84 8.87
C MET A 21 -19.22 7.20 7.48
N ARG A 22 -18.18 6.47 7.05
CA ARG A 22 -18.33 5.56 5.92
C ARG A 22 -19.34 4.49 6.31
N ALA A 23 -20.42 4.37 5.54
CA ALA A 23 -21.31 3.22 5.65
C ALA A 23 -20.49 1.93 5.53
N ILE A 24 -20.91 0.89 6.26
CA ILE A 24 -20.33 -0.45 6.13
C ILE A 24 -20.80 -0.98 4.77
N GLU A 25 -20.03 -0.67 3.71
CA GLU A 25 -20.31 -1.19 2.38
C GLU A 25 -19.89 -2.67 2.36
N CYS A 26 -20.85 -3.58 2.28
CA CYS A 26 -20.59 -4.94 1.85
C CYS A 26 -20.23 -4.93 0.37
N THR A 27 -18.97 -5.26 0.09
CA THR A 27 -18.40 -5.32 -1.26
C THR A 27 -18.04 -6.75 -1.68
N GLY A 28 -18.27 -7.72 -0.79
CA GLY A 28 -18.13 -9.15 -1.04
C GLY A 28 -19.46 -9.83 -1.35
N ASP A 29 -19.50 -11.15 -1.14
CA ASP A 29 -20.65 -12.00 -1.46
C ASP A 29 -21.79 -11.82 -0.44
N THR A 30 -22.98 -11.45 -0.92
CA THR A 30 -24.15 -11.17 -0.07
C THR A 30 -24.69 -12.43 0.58
N ASP A 31 -24.63 -13.56 -0.11
CA ASP A 31 -25.30 -14.77 0.32
C ASP A 31 -24.48 -15.45 1.42
N LEU A 32 -23.14 -15.42 1.28
CA LEU A 32 -22.22 -15.83 2.34
C LEU A 32 -22.36 -14.96 3.60
N LEU A 33 -22.65 -13.66 3.44
CA LEU A 33 -22.87 -12.78 4.58
C LEU A 33 -24.14 -13.18 5.34
N LEU A 34 -25.25 -13.40 4.64
CA LEU A 34 -26.52 -13.79 5.25
C LEU A 34 -26.38 -15.11 6.00
N ASN A 35 -25.77 -16.12 5.38
CA ASN A 35 -25.52 -17.41 6.04
C ASN A 35 -24.64 -17.28 7.29
N ASN A 36 -23.58 -16.47 7.25
CA ASN A 36 -22.72 -16.26 8.41
C ASN A 36 -23.45 -15.53 9.55
N LEU A 37 -24.33 -14.58 9.21
CA LEU A 37 -25.14 -13.86 10.18
C LEU A 37 -26.17 -14.79 10.83
N ASP A 38 -26.85 -15.62 10.06
CA ASP A 38 -27.82 -16.59 10.58
C ASP A 38 -27.16 -17.55 11.57
N ILE A 39 -25.99 -18.10 11.22
CA ILE A 39 -25.20 -18.96 12.13
C ILE A 39 -24.79 -18.17 13.38
N SER A 40 -24.37 -16.92 13.24
CA SER A 40 -23.91 -16.13 14.38
C SER A 40 -25.04 -15.74 15.33
N LEU A 41 -26.25 -15.51 14.80
CA LEU A 41 -27.46 -15.21 15.57
C LEU A 41 -27.97 -16.45 16.32
N GLN A 42 -28.03 -17.61 15.65
CA GLN A 42 -28.42 -18.89 16.26
C GLN A 42 -27.51 -19.31 17.43
N ASN A 43 -26.22 -18.94 17.38
CA ASN A 43 -25.28 -19.23 18.47
C ASN A 43 -25.41 -18.25 19.65
N GLY A 44 -25.92 -17.03 19.41
CA GLY A 44 -26.09 -16.01 20.44
C GLY A 44 -27.35 -16.18 21.29
N GLU A 45 -28.34 -16.96 20.84
CA GLU A 45 -29.59 -17.20 21.56
C GLU A 45 -29.42 -18.08 22.81
N LYS A 46 -28.28 -18.74 22.98
CA LYS A 46 -28.07 -19.73 24.05
C LYS A 46 -27.71 -19.14 25.41
N GLU A 47 -27.37 -17.86 25.51
CA GLU A 47 -26.97 -17.20 26.77
C GLU A 47 -27.42 -15.73 26.78
N ASN A 48 -28.68 -15.42 27.10
CA ASN A 48 -29.11 -14.02 27.30
C ASN A 48 -30.22 -13.90 28.34
N GLU A 49 -29.89 -14.08 29.62
CA GLU A 49 -30.66 -13.48 30.72
C GLU A 49 -29.96 -12.20 31.21
N CYS A 50 -30.73 -11.11 31.27
CA CYS A 50 -30.38 -9.76 31.78
C CYS A 50 -29.31 -8.92 31.04
N ILE A 51 -29.47 -8.70 29.74
CA ILE A 51 -28.68 -7.67 28.99
C ILE A 51 -29.56 -6.45 28.65
N SER A 52 -29.02 -5.25 28.83
CA SER A 52 -29.71 -3.99 28.48
C SER A 52 -29.99 -3.92 26.97
N ILE A 53 -31.11 -3.31 26.58
CA ILE A 53 -31.49 -3.14 25.17
C ILE A 53 -30.37 -2.47 24.37
N GLN A 54 -29.69 -1.48 24.96
CA GLN A 54 -28.60 -0.77 24.32
C GLN A 54 -27.40 -1.68 24.03
N GLU A 55 -27.06 -2.57 24.97
CA GLU A 55 -25.97 -3.53 24.81
C GLU A 55 -26.28 -4.58 23.73
N LYS A 56 -27.55 -5.00 23.63
CA LYS A 56 -28.00 -5.87 22.52
C LYS A 56 -27.77 -5.21 21.16
N TYR A 57 -28.15 -3.93 21.02
CA TYR A 57 -27.91 -3.19 19.77
C TYR A 57 -26.41 -2.97 19.48
N THR A 58 -25.58 -2.70 20.49
CA THR A 58 -24.13 -2.56 20.28
C THR A 58 -23.49 -3.87 19.87
N ASN A 59 -23.91 -4.99 20.46
CA ASN A 59 -23.41 -6.33 20.13
C ASN A 59 -23.79 -6.71 18.70
N LEU A 60 -25.05 -6.47 18.31
CA LEU A 60 -25.52 -6.69 16.94
C LEU A 60 -24.75 -5.83 15.93
N LEU A 61 -24.52 -4.54 16.23
CA LEU A 61 -23.71 -3.67 15.38
C LEU A 61 -22.26 -4.14 15.26
N GLN A 62 -21.68 -4.68 16.34
CA GLN A 62 -20.34 -5.23 16.33
C GLN A 62 -20.25 -6.52 15.51
N GLN A 63 -21.23 -7.42 15.65
CA GLN A 63 -21.35 -8.64 14.86
C GLN A 63 -21.50 -8.34 13.36
N LEU A 64 -22.40 -7.41 13.00
CA LEU A 64 -22.53 -6.94 11.63
C LEU A 64 -21.18 -6.41 11.12
N LYS A 65 -20.50 -5.56 11.89
CA LYS A 65 -19.17 -5.03 11.52
C LYS A 65 -18.11 -6.13 11.36
N SER A 66 -18.12 -7.18 12.18
CA SER A 66 -17.13 -8.25 12.09
C SER A 66 -17.39 -9.16 10.89
N GLU A 67 -18.63 -9.58 10.67
CA GLU A 67 -19.00 -10.48 9.58
C GLU A 67 -18.84 -9.78 8.22
N THR A 68 -19.30 -8.54 8.10
CA THR A 68 -19.07 -7.72 6.90
C THR A 68 -17.57 -7.56 6.59
N LYS A 69 -16.71 -7.42 7.61
CA LYS A 69 -15.25 -7.37 7.41
C LYS A 69 -14.69 -8.70 6.94
N LYS A 70 -15.11 -9.83 7.53
CA LYS A 70 -14.64 -11.18 7.15
C LYS A 70 -14.96 -11.47 5.68
N VAL A 71 -16.21 -11.30 5.26
CA VAL A 71 -16.66 -11.52 3.88
C VAL A 71 -15.93 -10.60 2.89
N ASN A 72 -15.72 -9.34 3.25
CA ASN A 72 -14.96 -8.39 2.45
C ASN A 72 -13.46 -8.75 2.30
N MET A 73 -12.88 -9.48 3.26
CA MET A 73 -11.49 -9.95 3.15
C MET A 73 -11.41 -11.17 2.25
N ILE A 74 -12.36 -12.09 2.40
CA ILE A 74 -12.48 -13.31 1.59
C ILE A 74 -12.57 -12.93 0.10
N SER A 75 -13.51 -12.05 -0.27
CA SER A 75 -13.72 -11.62 -1.67
C SER A 75 -12.50 -10.94 -2.30
N LYS A 76 -11.66 -10.26 -1.50
CA LYS A 76 -10.41 -9.66 -2.01
C LYS A 76 -9.38 -10.71 -2.38
N THR A 77 -9.35 -11.82 -1.64
CA THR A 77 -8.36 -12.89 -1.76
C THR A 77 -8.81 -14.06 -2.62
N GLU A 78 -10.09 -14.15 -2.94
CA GLU A 78 -10.65 -15.33 -3.57
C GLU A 78 -10.07 -15.61 -4.95
N ILE A 79 -9.51 -16.81 -5.04
CA ILE A 79 -9.08 -17.53 -6.22
C ILE A 79 -10.28 -18.38 -6.66
N SER A 80 -10.48 -18.57 -7.96
CA SER A 80 -11.62 -19.37 -8.46
C SER A 80 -11.62 -20.79 -7.87
N LEU A 81 -12.80 -21.39 -7.72
CA LEU A 81 -12.96 -22.79 -7.32
C LEU A 81 -12.11 -23.75 -8.16
N LYS A 82 -12.04 -23.51 -9.48
CA LYS A 82 -11.20 -24.31 -10.40
C LYS A 82 -9.72 -24.24 -10.03
N SER A 83 -9.21 -23.05 -9.72
CA SER A 83 -7.82 -22.89 -9.30
C SER A 83 -7.55 -23.50 -7.91
N LYS A 84 -8.53 -23.48 -7.00
CA LYS A 84 -8.44 -24.15 -5.70
C LYS A 84 -8.33 -25.68 -5.86
N GLN A 85 -9.13 -26.26 -6.76
CA GLN A 85 -9.08 -27.70 -7.09
C GLN A 85 -7.71 -28.09 -7.65
N LEU A 86 -7.20 -27.38 -8.65
CA LEU A 86 -5.88 -27.66 -9.23
C LEU A 86 -4.73 -27.54 -8.20
N LEU A 87 -4.83 -26.58 -7.27
CA LEU A 87 -3.86 -26.43 -6.17
C LEU A 87 -3.93 -27.60 -5.19
N GLN A 88 -5.14 -28.10 -4.93
CA GLN A 88 -5.37 -29.25 -4.06
C GLN A 88 -4.88 -30.55 -4.71
N GLU A 89 -5.17 -30.79 -5.98
CA GLU A 89 -4.65 -31.92 -6.77
C GLU A 89 -3.11 -31.93 -6.77
N ARG A 90 -2.49 -30.75 -6.97
CA ARG A 90 -1.03 -30.63 -6.89
C ARG A 90 -0.50 -30.98 -5.50
N LYS A 91 -1.21 -30.58 -4.44
CA LYS A 91 -0.82 -30.87 -3.05
C LYS A 91 -0.87 -32.37 -2.78
N GLU A 92 -1.90 -33.05 -3.27
CA GLU A 92 -2.05 -34.51 -3.16
C GLU A 92 -0.94 -35.25 -3.91
N LEU A 93 -0.57 -34.80 -5.10
CA LEU A 93 0.57 -35.34 -5.85
C LEU A 93 1.92 -35.13 -5.16
N ILE A 94 2.09 -34.05 -4.38
CA ILE A 94 3.29 -33.82 -3.57
C ILE A 94 3.34 -34.80 -2.39
N GLN A 95 2.19 -35.12 -1.79
CA GLN A 95 2.09 -36.06 -0.68
C GLN A 95 2.34 -37.51 -1.13
N GLN A 96 1.96 -37.85 -2.36
CA GLN A 96 2.27 -39.15 -2.97
C GLN A 96 3.75 -39.22 -3.37
N ARG A 97 4.57 -39.90 -2.57
CA ARG A 97 6.04 -40.02 -2.68
C ARG A 97 6.50 -40.47 -4.09
N LYS A 98 7.69 -40.00 -4.50
CA LYS A 98 8.34 -40.07 -5.84
C LYS A 98 7.99 -41.30 -6.69
N ASN A 99 6.93 -41.19 -7.49
CA ASN A 99 6.73 -41.99 -8.70
C ASN A 99 7.22 -41.18 -9.92
N ASN A 100 7.94 -41.81 -10.85
CA ASN A 100 8.54 -41.10 -12.01
C ASN A 100 7.47 -40.37 -12.86
N ASN A 101 6.26 -40.95 -12.97
CA ASN A 101 5.13 -40.34 -13.69
C ASN A 101 4.51 -39.13 -12.95
N ASN A 102 4.69 -39.01 -11.64
CA ASN A 102 4.15 -37.88 -10.88
C ASN A 102 4.88 -36.57 -11.23
N SER A 103 6.16 -36.63 -11.60
CA SER A 103 6.93 -35.45 -11.99
C SER A 103 6.34 -34.76 -13.25
N GLN A 104 5.95 -35.55 -14.25
CA GLN A 104 5.32 -35.04 -15.47
C GLN A 104 3.93 -34.46 -15.17
N LYS A 105 3.07 -35.20 -14.46
CA LYS A 105 1.74 -34.73 -14.04
C LYS A 105 1.82 -33.44 -13.20
N MET A 106 2.79 -33.35 -12.30
CA MET A 106 3.05 -32.13 -11.52
C MET A 106 3.44 -30.94 -12.39
N SER A 107 4.25 -31.17 -13.44
CA SER A 107 4.62 -30.13 -14.41
C SER A 107 3.40 -29.64 -15.18
N GLU A 108 2.55 -30.55 -15.64
CA GLU A 108 1.30 -30.24 -16.36
C GLU A 108 0.34 -29.45 -15.50
N ILE A 109 0.04 -29.92 -14.28
CA ILE A 109 -0.82 -29.22 -13.32
C ILE A 109 -0.21 -27.85 -12.97
N SER A 110 1.11 -27.74 -12.84
CA SER A 110 1.76 -26.45 -12.58
C SER A 110 1.60 -25.47 -13.75
N LYS A 111 1.66 -25.96 -14.99
CA LYS A 111 1.36 -25.14 -16.19
C LYS A 111 -0.09 -24.72 -16.22
N GLU A 112 -1.01 -25.63 -15.89
CA GLU A 112 -2.44 -25.36 -15.89
C GLU A 112 -2.83 -24.35 -14.80
N ILE A 113 -2.34 -24.52 -13.57
CA ILE A 113 -2.46 -23.54 -12.48
C ILE A 113 -1.96 -22.17 -12.96
N SER A 114 -0.79 -22.12 -13.57
CA SER A 114 -0.20 -20.87 -14.05
C SER A 114 -1.08 -20.21 -15.11
N LYS A 115 -1.61 -20.98 -16.07
CA LYS A 115 -2.49 -20.51 -17.13
C LYS A 115 -3.81 -19.98 -16.55
N GLN A 116 -4.42 -20.73 -15.63
CA GLN A 116 -5.67 -20.36 -14.98
C GLN A 116 -5.52 -19.10 -14.12
N LEU A 117 -4.47 -19.01 -13.29
CA LEU A 117 -4.18 -17.81 -12.50
C LEU A 117 -3.89 -16.58 -13.37
N ARG A 118 -3.30 -16.75 -14.56
CA ARG A 118 -3.13 -15.63 -15.52
C ARG A 118 -4.48 -15.17 -16.06
N LYS A 119 -5.37 -16.09 -16.41
CA LYS A 119 -6.73 -15.79 -16.88
C LYS A 119 -7.54 -15.06 -15.81
N GLU A 120 -7.58 -15.58 -14.60
CA GLU A 120 -8.29 -14.97 -13.46
C GLU A 120 -7.77 -13.56 -13.14
N ARG A 121 -6.46 -13.35 -13.17
CA ARG A 121 -5.87 -12.01 -12.99
C ARG A 121 -6.30 -11.03 -14.10
N LYS A 122 -6.42 -11.50 -15.34
CA LYS A 122 -6.90 -10.68 -16.46
C LYS A 122 -8.37 -10.32 -16.28
N GLU A 123 -9.21 -11.28 -15.93
CA GLU A 123 -10.63 -11.08 -15.67
C GLU A 123 -10.85 -10.11 -14.51
N LYS A 124 -10.17 -10.31 -13.37
CA LYS A 124 -10.24 -9.40 -12.21
C LYS A 124 -9.80 -7.97 -12.57
N ARG A 125 -8.78 -7.82 -13.41
CA ARG A 125 -8.38 -6.49 -13.92
C ARG A 125 -9.49 -5.85 -14.74
N LEU A 126 -10.12 -6.60 -15.64
CA LEU A 126 -11.21 -6.11 -16.48
C LEU A 126 -12.45 -5.74 -15.67
N THR A 127 -12.82 -6.52 -14.66
CA THR A 127 -13.96 -6.21 -13.79
C THR A 127 -13.73 -4.94 -12.98
N ILE A 128 -12.53 -4.74 -12.41
CA ILE A 128 -12.15 -3.50 -11.71
C ILE A 128 -12.21 -2.29 -12.65
N LEU A 129 -11.68 -2.43 -13.88
CA LEU A 129 -11.77 -1.37 -14.89
C LEU A 129 -13.23 -1.03 -15.20
N LYS A 130 -14.06 -2.03 -15.51
CA LYS A 130 -15.49 -1.86 -15.81
C LYS A 130 -16.22 -1.16 -14.67
N LYS A 131 -16.01 -1.59 -13.43
CA LYS A 131 -16.61 -1.00 -12.21
C LYS A 131 -16.30 0.49 -12.08
N HIS A 132 -15.06 0.89 -12.26
CA HIS A 132 -14.66 2.31 -12.12
C HIS A 132 -15.05 3.17 -13.32
N ILE A 133 -15.06 2.61 -14.53
CA ILE A 133 -15.60 3.28 -15.72
C ILE A 133 -17.10 3.57 -15.50
N GLN A 134 -17.89 2.59 -15.05
CA GLN A 134 -19.31 2.78 -14.77
C GLN A 134 -19.55 3.75 -13.60
N LYS A 135 -18.83 3.61 -12.48
CA LYS A 135 -19.07 4.40 -11.26
C LYS A 135 -18.55 5.84 -11.34
N SER A 136 -17.38 6.06 -11.95
CA SER A 136 -16.68 7.36 -11.93
C SER A 136 -16.43 7.94 -13.33
N GLY A 137 -16.73 7.22 -14.41
CA GLY A 137 -16.47 7.67 -15.79
C GLY A 137 -14.98 7.76 -16.16
N GLY A 138 -14.07 7.24 -15.32
CA GLY A 138 -12.64 7.47 -15.49
C GLY A 138 -11.75 6.33 -14.98
N ILE A 139 -10.67 6.07 -15.72
CA ILE A 139 -9.74 4.95 -15.46
C ILE A 139 -8.72 5.22 -14.35
N ARG A 140 -8.56 6.49 -13.94
CA ARG A 140 -7.54 6.92 -12.96
C ARG A 140 -7.69 6.19 -11.61
N LYS A 141 -8.93 6.01 -11.14
CA LYS A 141 -9.21 5.32 -9.87
C LYS A 141 -8.94 3.82 -9.98
N ALA A 142 -9.34 3.20 -11.10
CA ALA A 142 -9.03 1.80 -11.38
C ALA A 142 -7.52 1.53 -11.42
N ARG A 143 -6.75 2.41 -12.09
CA ARG A 143 -5.29 2.29 -12.16
C ARG A 143 -4.64 2.38 -10.78
N LYS A 144 -5.14 3.24 -9.89
CA LYS A 144 -4.67 3.31 -8.50
C LYS A 144 -4.94 2.00 -7.76
N GLU A 145 -6.14 1.44 -7.90
CA GLU A 145 -6.51 0.17 -7.28
C GLU A 145 -5.67 -1.01 -7.77
N LEU A 146 -5.37 -1.06 -9.07
CA LEU A 146 -4.56 -2.11 -9.67
C LEU A 146 -3.06 -1.99 -9.34
N ASN A 147 -2.57 -0.81 -8.95
CA ASN A 147 -1.15 -0.54 -8.71
C ASN A 147 -0.70 -0.67 -7.25
N HIS A 148 -1.54 -1.16 -6.33
CA HIS A 148 -1.28 -1.18 -4.89
C HIS A 148 -0.04 -1.97 -4.41
N LYS A 149 0.69 -2.68 -5.29
CA LYS A 149 1.89 -3.46 -4.95
C LYS A 149 3.20 -2.93 -5.54
N LYS A 150 3.19 -1.79 -6.23
CA LYS A 150 4.43 -1.13 -6.64
C LYS A 150 4.87 -0.28 -5.46
N ASP A 151 5.81 -0.76 -4.65
CA ASP A 151 6.45 0.09 -3.65
C ASP A 151 7.11 1.25 -4.43
N TRP A 152 6.54 2.45 -4.32
CA TRP A 152 7.02 3.63 -5.05
C TRP A 152 8.39 4.08 -4.55
N ILE A 153 8.80 3.61 -3.37
CA ILE A 153 10.05 3.93 -2.71
C ILE A 153 10.82 2.61 -2.56
N LEU A 154 12.05 2.54 -3.05
CA LEU A 154 12.94 1.41 -2.74
C LEU A 154 13.12 1.36 -1.23
N ASN A 155 12.77 0.23 -0.61
CA ASN A 155 12.98 0.03 0.82
C ASN A 155 14.48 0.08 1.11
N MET A 156 14.89 1.00 2.00
CA MET A 156 16.28 1.11 2.42
C MET A 156 16.61 -0.07 3.34
N LYS A 157 17.80 -0.65 3.18
CA LYS A 157 18.27 -1.70 4.08
C LYS A 157 19.12 -1.09 5.16
N ASP A 158 18.83 -1.45 6.39
CA ASP A 158 19.70 -1.18 7.53
C ASP A 158 20.89 -2.16 7.58
N LYS A 159 21.83 -1.93 8.50
CA LYS A 159 23.00 -2.78 8.79
C LYS A 159 22.59 -4.23 9.08
N ASP A 160 21.44 -4.44 9.72
CA ASP A 160 20.86 -5.75 10.03
C ASP A 160 20.05 -6.35 8.87
N LYS A 161 20.16 -5.81 7.65
CA LYS A 161 19.41 -6.21 6.44
C LYS A 161 17.89 -6.06 6.54
N ARG A 162 17.38 -5.41 7.59
CA ARG A 162 15.96 -5.05 7.76
C ARG A 162 15.60 -3.97 6.75
N LYS A 163 14.41 -4.09 6.14
CA LYS A 163 13.90 -3.14 5.13
C LYS A 163 13.00 -2.12 5.79
N THR A 164 13.25 -0.83 5.55
CA THR A 164 12.43 0.27 6.06
C THR A 164 11.92 1.15 4.92
N CYS A 165 10.70 1.67 5.09
CA CYS A 165 10.07 2.62 4.17
C CYS A 165 9.82 3.99 4.84
N LYS A 166 10.03 4.11 6.16
CA LYS A 166 9.76 5.34 6.90
C LYS A 166 10.86 6.35 6.62
N ARG A 167 10.47 7.59 6.30
CA ARG A 167 11.40 8.68 5.99
C ARG A 167 12.43 8.92 7.10
N SER A 168 12.00 8.90 8.36
CA SER A 168 12.88 9.10 9.52
C SER A 168 13.94 8.00 9.62
N GLU A 169 13.53 6.74 9.46
CA GLU A 169 14.43 5.57 9.49
C GLU A 169 15.41 5.61 8.31
N ILE A 170 14.95 5.97 7.10
CA ILE A 170 15.79 6.14 5.91
C ILE A 170 16.87 7.22 6.15
N LEU A 171 16.49 8.36 6.75
CA LEU A 171 17.41 9.44 7.05
C LEU A 171 18.45 9.03 8.10
N GLY A 172 18.04 8.27 9.12
CA GLY A 172 18.93 7.66 10.11
C GLY A 172 19.95 6.71 9.47
N ILE A 173 19.49 5.79 8.61
CA ILE A 173 20.37 4.86 7.90
C ILE A 173 21.38 5.60 7.01
N ALA A 174 20.93 6.62 6.27
CA ALA A 174 21.80 7.42 5.41
C ALA A 174 22.84 8.21 6.20
N THR A 175 22.43 8.88 7.27
CA THR A 175 23.34 9.65 8.14
C THR A 175 24.37 8.75 8.79
N ASP A 176 23.97 7.58 9.30
CA ASP A 176 24.88 6.58 9.84
C ASP A 176 25.88 6.05 8.80
N TYR A 177 25.42 5.82 7.58
CA TYR A 177 26.27 5.37 6.47
C TYR A 177 27.35 6.41 6.16
N TYR A 178 26.97 7.67 5.94
CA TYR A 178 27.93 8.73 5.64
C TYR A 178 28.82 9.05 6.84
N LYS A 179 28.29 9.00 8.06
CA LYS A 179 29.08 9.15 9.29
C LYS A 179 30.19 8.10 9.33
N LYS A 180 29.88 6.82 9.08
CA LYS A 180 30.89 5.76 8.99
C LYS A 180 31.89 5.98 7.84
N LEU A 181 31.39 6.39 6.68
CA LEU A 181 32.21 6.63 5.49
C LEU A 181 33.26 7.72 5.72
N TYR A 182 32.88 8.80 6.41
CA TYR A 182 33.76 9.94 6.71
C TYR A 182 34.44 9.89 8.08
N GLN A 183 34.16 8.86 8.90
CA GLN A 183 34.81 8.66 10.22
C GLN A 183 36.27 8.20 10.13
N SER A 184 36.83 8.00 8.93
CA SER A 184 38.23 7.57 8.80
C SER A 184 39.22 8.64 9.27
N ARG A 185 40.24 8.21 10.03
CA ARG A 185 41.30 9.05 10.65
C ARG A 185 42.11 9.89 9.65
N LYS A 186 41.98 9.61 8.34
CA LYS A 186 42.66 10.33 7.26
C LYS A 186 42.20 11.79 7.11
N VAL A 187 40.94 12.10 7.46
CA VAL A 187 40.40 13.47 7.33
C VAL A 187 41.03 14.44 8.34
N GLN A 188 41.42 13.97 9.52
CA GLN A 188 42.08 14.82 10.52
C GLN A 188 43.48 15.28 10.10
N HIS A 189 44.19 14.49 9.27
CA HIS A 189 45.48 14.90 8.71
C HIS A 189 45.31 15.96 7.61
N VAL A 190 44.33 15.79 6.73
CA VAL A 190 44.04 16.74 5.63
C VAL A 190 43.58 18.10 6.16
N ILE A 191 42.75 18.13 7.21
CA ILE A 191 42.30 19.41 7.82
C ILE A 191 43.46 20.14 8.51
N LYS A 192 44.40 19.41 9.14
CA LYS A 192 45.58 20.01 9.77
C LYS A 192 46.55 20.61 8.75
N GLU A 193 46.74 19.95 7.60
CA GLU A 193 47.54 20.51 6.49
C GLU A 193 46.88 21.75 5.89
N TYR A 194 45.57 21.73 5.63
CA TYR A 194 44.87 22.88 5.04
C TYR A 194 44.87 24.13 5.94
N ASN A 195 44.73 23.94 7.25
CA ASN A 195 44.77 25.04 8.23
C ASN A 195 46.18 25.58 8.51
N SER A 196 47.24 24.84 8.14
CA SER A 196 48.62 25.31 8.29
C SER A 196 49.10 26.13 7.09
N VAL A 197 48.51 25.92 5.91
CA VAL A 197 48.90 26.61 4.67
C VAL A 197 48.15 27.94 4.47
N ASN A 198 46.92 28.06 4.98
CA ASN A 198 46.08 29.24 4.78
C ASN A 198 45.96 30.14 6.03
N LYS A 199 47.09 30.66 6.54
CA LYS A 199 47.08 31.85 7.41
C LYS A 199 47.40 33.09 6.57
N GLU A 200 46.50 33.46 5.67
CA GLU A 200 46.57 34.78 5.05
C GLU A 200 46.16 35.83 6.10
N LYS A 201 46.98 36.89 6.23
CA LYS A 201 46.65 38.05 7.06
C LYS A 201 45.46 38.75 6.40
N ILE A 202 44.29 38.60 7.00
CA ILE A 202 43.11 39.37 6.62
C ILE A 202 43.37 40.82 7.01
N GLU A 203 43.34 41.73 6.05
CA GLU A 203 43.45 43.17 6.32
C GLU A 203 42.22 43.64 7.11
N PRO A 204 42.40 44.49 8.13
CA PRO A 204 41.28 44.95 8.94
C PRO A 204 40.34 45.80 8.07
N ILE A 205 39.05 45.44 8.11
CA ILE A 205 37.98 46.10 7.36
C ILE A 205 38.02 47.62 7.63
N LEU A 206 37.99 48.42 6.56
CA LEU A 206 38.06 49.87 6.64
C LEU A 206 36.83 50.39 7.39
N LYS A 207 37.04 50.90 8.61
CA LYS A 207 35.95 51.33 9.51
C LYS A 207 35.02 52.37 8.86
N GLU A 208 35.57 53.19 7.98
CA GLU A 208 34.84 54.23 7.25
C GLU A 208 33.76 53.67 6.33
N GLU A 209 34.01 52.55 5.64
CA GLU A 209 33.00 51.91 4.78
C GLU A 209 31.90 51.25 5.60
N THR A 210 32.25 50.70 6.77
CA THR A 210 31.26 50.11 7.68
C THR A 210 30.33 51.18 8.26
N ILE A 211 30.85 52.35 8.61
CA ILE A 211 30.05 53.47 9.13
C ILE A 211 29.13 54.01 8.03
N LYS A 212 29.66 54.26 6.82
CA LYS A 212 28.83 54.66 5.66
C LYS A 212 27.70 53.69 5.36
N SER A 213 27.98 52.38 5.45
CA SER A 213 26.97 51.35 5.18
C SER A 213 25.87 51.32 6.24
N ILE A 214 26.18 51.65 7.49
CA ILE A 214 25.20 51.75 8.58
C ILE A 214 24.34 53.00 8.42
N GLU A 215 24.96 54.14 8.12
CA GLU A 215 24.25 55.41 7.91
C GLU A 215 23.33 55.37 6.69
N SER A 216 23.72 54.66 5.63
CA SER A 216 22.90 54.42 4.44
C SER A 216 21.61 53.62 4.70
N GLN A 217 21.47 52.96 5.85
CA GLN A 217 20.30 52.13 6.17
C GLN A 217 19.28 52.82 7.09
N ASN A 218 19.58 54.03 7.55
CA ASN A 218 18.64 54.89 8.28
C ASN A 218 18.04 55.95 7.35
#